data_AF-A0A955G151-F1
#
_entry.id   AF-A0A955G151-F1
#
_cell.length_a   1.000
_cell.length_b   1.000
_cell.length_c   1.000
_cell.angle_alpha   90.00
_cell.angle_beta   90.00
_cell.angle_gamma   90.00
#
_symmetry.space_group_name_H-M   'P 1'
#
loop_
_entity.id
_entity.type
_entity.pdbx_description
1 polymer ?
#
loop_
_entity_poly.entity_id
_entity_poly.type
_entity_poly.pdbx_seq_one_letter_code
_entity_poly.pdbx_strand_id
1 'polypeptide(L)'
;MDRNKFDSQDEYFFACWLEELKSAGYVEEWTHHPNKIELTGFNDRVAKPWVKVTKLKTKTKRETREKVLIHTASGEDQILYTPDFEIRWNWNAHGIFFWQEGGHYETLPPVYATHEMISVIEIKGSYDPHNTIEGTRVRMAVAYDRHGILVELKTVAPIFKATFAPLQFFYTPTGKVRKLSKAEQSKKWETIESFHSKKI
;
A
#
# COMPACT_ATOMS: atom_id res chain seq x y z
N MET A 1 7.69 11.23 -16.63
CA MET A 1 8.08 11.15 -15.21
C MET A 1 9.46 10.49 -15.11
N ASP A 2 10.33 10.94 -14.23
CA ASP A 2 11.68 10.36 -14.07
C ASP A 2 11.64 9.14 -13.14
N ARG A 3 12.16 7.99 -13.62
CA ARG A 3 12.22 6.73 -12.86
C ARG A 3 13.07 6.85 -11.60
N ASN A 4 14.10 7.69 -11.59
CA ASN A 4 15.06 7.80 -10.48
C ASN A 4 14.48 8.46 -9.22
N LYS A 5 13.26 8.99 -9.29
CA LYS A 5 12.56 9.57 -8.14
C LYS A 5 11.89 8.54 -7.22
N PHE A 6 11.87 7.27 -7.62
CA PHE A 6 11.13 6.21 -6.91
C PHE A 6 12.08 5.12 -6.43
N ASP A 7 11.79 4.56 -5.26
CA ASP A 7 12.66 3.59 -4.61
C ASP A 7 12.58 2.22 -5.31
N SER A 8 11.44 1.94 -5.97
CA SER A 8 11.21 0.70 -6.70
C SER A 8 10.58 0.90 -8.09
N GLN A 9 10.70 -0.15 -8.92
CA GLN A 9 10.10 -0.16 -10.25
C GLN A 9 8.57 -0.18 -10.15
N ASP A 10 8.06 -0.83 -9.11
CA ASP A 10 6.64 -0.94 -8.84
C ASP A 10 6.07 0.42 -8.40
N GLU A 11 6.74 1.16 -7.52
CA GLU A 11 6.36 2.54 -7.20
C GLU A 11 6.32 3.43 -8.43
N TYR A 12 7.34 3.36 -9.30
CA TYR A 12 7.35 4.14 -10.54
C TYR A 12 6.15 3.81 -11.44
N PHE A 13 5.82 2.53 -11.62
CA PHE A 13 4.65 2.15 -12.41
C PHE A 13 3.35 2.56 -11.74
N PHE A 14 3.26 2.48 -10.41
CA PHE A 14 2.10 2.95 -9.67
C PHE A 14 1.91 4.47 -9.81
N ALA A 15 2.99 5.25 -9.75
CA ALA A 15 2.95 6.69 -10.00
C ALA A 15 2.51 7.02 -11.44
N CYS A 16 2.95 6.24 -12.43
CA CYS A 16 2.47 6.40 -13.81
C CYS A 16 0.96 6.13 -13.93
N TRP A 17 0.44 5.12 -13.21
CA TRP A 17 -0.98 4.84 -13.13
C TRP A 17 -1.77 6.00 -12.50
N LEU A 18 -1.25 6.61 -11.42
CA LEU A 18 -1.85 7.80 -10.81
C LEU A 18 -1.87 9.01 -11.74
N GLU A 19 -0.84 9.21 -12.56
CA GLU A 19 -0.85 10.31 -13.54
C GLU A 19 -1.84 10.13 -14.67
N GLU A 20 -2.01 8.89 -15.17
CA GLU A 20 -3.04 8.61 -16.17
C GLU A 20 -4.44 8.81 -15.59
N LEU A 21 -4.68 8.38 -14.35
CA LEU A 21 -5.93 8.65 -13.62
C LEU A 21 -6.18 10.13 -13.40
N LYS A 22 -5.14 10.89 -13.03
CA LYS A 22 -5.22 12.34 -12.85
C LYS A 22 -5.58 13.03 -14.17
N SER A 23 -4.91 12.64 -15.26
CA SER A 23 -5.18 13.15 -16.61
C SER A 23 -6.61 12.82 -17.08
N ALA A 24 -7.16 11.69 -16.64
CA ALA A 24 -8.55 11.29 -16.91
C ALA A 24 -9.59 11.87 -15.93
N GLY A 25 -9.18 12.68 -14.94
CA GLY A 25 -10.09 13.33 -13.99
C GLY A 25 -10.57 12.46 -12.83
N TYR A 26 -9.91 11.34 -12.56
CA TYR A 26 -10.24 10.43 -11.45
C TYR A 26 -9.45 10.74 -10.16
N VAL A 27 -8.25 11.29 -10.29
CA VAL A 27 -7.39 11.72 -9.17
C VAL A 27 -7.27 13.23 -9.22
N GLU A 28 -7.45 13.90 -8.08
CA GLU A 28 -7.25 15.35 -7.98
C GLU A 28 -5.76 15.65 -7.79
N GLU A 29 -5.17 15.02 -6.79
CA GLU A 29 -3.76 15.12 -6.45
C GLU A 29 -3.25 13.83 -5.83
N TRP A 30 -1.94 13.64 -5.91
CA TRP A 30 -1.25 12.56 -5.23
C TRP A 30 0.16 13.01 -4.88
N THR A 31 0.71 12.46 -3.80
CA THR A 31 2.03 12.80 -3.27
C THR A 31 2.84 11.54 -3.07
N HIS A 32 4.07 11.49 -3.61
CA HIS A 32 5.07 10.46 -3.28
C HIS A 32 5.81 10.85 -2.00
N HIS A 33 5.95 9.91 -1.07
CA HIS A 33 6.51 10.16 0.26
C HIS A 33 5.82 11.34 0.99
N PRO A 34 4.52 11.20 1.33
CA PRO A 34 3.77 12.22 2.08
C PRO A 34 4.35 12.43 3.49
N ASN A 35 3.65 13.20 4.31
CA ASN A 35 4.11 13.53 5.66
C ASN A 35 4.46 12.30 6.48
N LYS A 36 5.56 12.39 7.22
CA LYS A 36 6.01 11.34 8.12
C LYS A 36 5.02 11.17 9.28
N ILE A 37 4.63 9.93 9.55
CA ILE A 37 3.77 9.55 10.65
C ILE A 37 4.64 9.15 11.84
N GLU A 38 4.48 9.80 12.98
CA GLU A 38 5.19 9.45 14.20
C GLU A 38 4.60 8.17 14.81
N LEU A 39 5.35 7.07 14.83
CA LEU A 39 4.85 5.81 15.39
C LEU A 39 5.07 5.68 16.89
N THR A 40 6.12 6.29 17.42
CA THR A 40 6.48 6.24 18.83
C THR A 40 7.02 7.59 19.26
N GLY A 41 6.55 8.07 20.43
CA GLY A 41 7.16 9.22 21.09
C GLY A 41 8.54 8.88 21.67
N PHE A 42 9.18 9.86 22.28
CA PHE A 42 10.45 9.67 23.00
C PHE A 42 10.29 8.62 24.11
N ASN A 43 11.19 7.63 24.17
CA ASN A 43 11.18 6.52 25.12
C ASN A 43 9.91 5.64 25.11
N ASP A 44 9.14 5.69 24.03
CA ASP A 44 7.91 4.92 23.91
C ASP A 44 8.18 3.51 23.35
N ARG A 45 7.37 2.54 23.77
CA ARG A 45 7.52 1.13 23.41
C ARG A 45 6.16 0.54 23.07
N VAL A 46 6.03 0.06 21.83
CA VAL A 46 4.87 -0.74 21.42
C VAL A 46 5.15 -2.19 21.74
N ALA A 47 4.42 -2.76 22.70
CA ALA A 47 4.52 -4.16 23.06
C ALA A 47 3.15 -4.81 23.13
N LYS A 48 3.07 -6.08 22.75
CA LYS A 48 1.87 -6.89 22.85
C LYS A 48 2.04 -7.98 23.90
N PRO A 49 1.15 -8.06 24.91
CA PRO A 49 1.17 -9.17 25.85
C PRO A 49 0.78 -10.47 25.13
N TRP A 50 1.46 -11.56 25.45
CA TRP A 50 1.13 -12.90 24.95
C TRP A 50 1.30 -13.93 26.05
N VAL A 51 0.46 -14.96 26.04
CA VAL A 51 0.49 -16.02 27.04
C VAL A 51 1.26 -17.21 26.48
N LYS A 52 2.42 -17.50 27.05
CA LYS A 52 3.17 -18.73 26.77
C LYS A 52 2.54 -19.87 27.56
N VAL A 53 1.93 -20.81 26.84
CA VAL A 53 1.42 -22.05 27.44
C VAL A 53 2.46 -23.14 27.28
N THR A 54 3.04 -23.59 28.39
CA THR A 54 3.98 -24.72 28.41
C THR A 54 3.29 -25.93 29.03
N LYS A 55 3.07 -26.96 28.21
CA LYS A 55 2.52 -28.24 28.68
C LYS A 55 3.67 -29.12 29.18
N LEU A 56 3.71 -29.36 30.48
CA LEU A 56 4.59 -30.33 31.13
C LEU A 56 3.80 -31.64 31.32
N LYS A 57 4.51 -32.76 31.51
CA LYS A 57 3.90 -34.09 31.65
C LYS A 57 2.77 -34.15 32.69
N THR A 58 2.86 -33.37 33.77
CA THR A 58 1.90 -33.39 34.88
C THR A 58 1.12 -32.09 35.08
N LYS A 59 1.50 -31.00 34.38
CA LYS A 59 0.96 -29.66 34.64
C LYS A 59 0.98 -28.79 33.39
N THR A 60 0.04 -27.86 33.30
CA THR A 60 0.09 -26.77 32.30
C THR A 60 0.52 -25.49 32.99
N LYS A 61 1.66 -24.92 32.58
CA LYS A 61 2.14 -23.61 33.05
C LYS A 61 1.72 -22.54 32.04
N ARG A 62 1.09 -21.46 32.51
CA ARG A 62 0.78 -20.27 31.71
C ARG A 62 1.63 -19.11 32.22
N GLU A 63 2.43 -18.51 31.34
CA GLU A 63 3.25 -17.34 31.65
C GLU A 63 2.84 -16.19 30.75
N THR A 64 2.44 -15.05 31.32
CA THR A 64 2.29 -13.82 30.55
C THR A 64 3.68 -13.27 30.24
N ARG A 65 3.94 -13.01 28.97
CA ARG A 65 5.17 -12.41 28.44
C ARG A 65 4.80 -11.23 27.56
N GLU A 66 5.78 -10.39 27.26
CA GLU A 66 5.61 -9.29 26.31
C GLU A 66 6.46 -9.55 25.07
N LYS A 67 5.88 -9.30 23.89
CA LYS A 67 6.61 -9.23 22.63
C LYS A 67 6.73 -7.75 22.27
N VAL A 68 7.94 -7.21 22.32
CA VAL A 68 8.23 -5.86 21.85
C VAL A 68 8.11 -5.87 20.32
N LEU A 69 7.28 -4.99 19.79
CA LEU A 69 6.99 -4.87 18.36
C LEU A 69 7.77 -3.71 17.74
N ILE A 70 7.81 -2.58 18.45
CA ILE A 70 8.58 -1.39 18.08
C ILE A 70 9.25 -0.85 19.34
N HIS A 71 10.54 -0.53 19.24
CA HIS A 71 11.29 0.11 20.31
C HIS A 71 12.37 1.03 19.74
N THR A 72 12.51 2.19 20.35
CA THR A 72 13.56 3.18 20.08
C THR A 72 14.85 2.73 20.74
N ALA A 73 15.88 2.35 19.97
CA ALA A 73 17.09 1.71 20.50
C ALA A 73 17.96 2.62 21.39
N SER A 74 17.82 3.94 21.27
CA SER A 74 18.72 4.96 21.84
C SER A 74 18.06 5.89 22.86
N GLY A 75 16.77 5.71 23.17
CA GLY A 75 16.02 6.57 24.12
C GLY A 75 15.79 8.01 23.66
N GLU A 76 16.39 8.42 22.55
CA GLU A 76 16.31 9.78 21.99
C GLU A 76 15.73 9.82 20.57
N ASP A 77 15.55 8.66 19.91
CA ASP A 77 15.05 8.63 18.53
C ASP A 77 13.54 8.37 18.45
N GLN A 78 12.81 9.21 17.72
CA GLN A 78 11.44 8.91 17.28
C GLN A 78 11.47 7.96 16.09
N ILE A 79 10.53 7.02 16.05
CA ILE A 79 10.35 6.16 14.87
C ILE A 79 9.31 6.80 13.97
N LEU A 80 9.76 7.28 12.82
CA LEU A 80 8.92 7.86 11.79
C LEU A 80 8.62 6.81 10.71
N TYR A 81 7.39 6.84 10.21
CA TYR A 81 6.94 6.03 9.10
C TYR A 81 6.44 6.90 7.96
N THR A 82 7.00 6.71 6.78
CA THR A 82 6.58 7.41 5.57
C THR A 82 5.92 6.38 4.66
N PRO A 83 4.60 6.48 4.40
CA PRO A 83 3.96 5.70 3.34
C PRO A 83 4.54 6.05 1.97
N ASP A 84 4.30 5.23 0.95
CA ASP A 84 4.82 5.49 -0.39
C ASP A 84 3.99 6.57 -1.10
N PHE A 85 2.65 6.51 -0.98
CA PHE A 85 1.74 7.42 -1.67
C PHE A 85 0.58 7.89 -0.79
N GLU A 86 0.20 9.15 -0.95
CA GLU A 86 -1.10 9.68 -0.56
C GLU A 86 -1.85 10.12 -1.81
N ILE A 87 -3.13 9.76 -1.92
CA ILE A 87 -3.95 10.03 -3.10
C ILE A 87 -5.22 10.72 -2.64
N ARG A 88 -5.51 11.90 -3.18
CA ARG A 88 -6.81 12.56 -3.08
C ARG A 88 -7.61 12.26 -4.33
N TRP A 89 -8.70 11.54 -4.16
CA TRP A 89 -9.55 11.12 -5.26
C TRP A 89 -10.57 12.19 -5.61
N ASN A 90 -10.94 12.22 -6.89
CA ASN A 90 -12.14 12.90 -7.31
C ASN A 90 -13.34 11.95 -7.12
N TRP A 91 -14.54 12.49 -6.84
CA TRP A 91 -15.74 11.70 -6.68
C TRP A 91 -16.06 10.81 -7.90
N ASN A 92 -15.65 11.21 -9.11
CA ASN A 92 -15.80 10.40 -10.33
C ASN A 92 -15.12 9.03 -10.26
N ALA A 93 -14.14 8.85 -9.35
CA ALA A 93 -13.45 7.58 -9.17
C ALA A 93 -14.15 6.62 -8.19
N HIS A 94 -15.20 7.08 -7.49
CA HIS A 94 -15.89 6.31 -6.47
C HIS A 94 -16.60 5.10 -7.08
N GLY A 95 -16.40 3.92 -6.49
CA GLY A 95 -16.96 2.66 -6.99
C GLY A 95 -16.26 2.08 -8.21
N ILE A 96 -15.24 2.76 -8.75
CA ILE A 96 -14.44 2.30 -9.88
C ILE A 96 -13.01 2.01 -9.42
N PHE A 97 -12.34 3.00 -8.86
CA PHE A 97 -10.94 2.91 -8.44
C PHE A 97 -10.81 2.84 -6.92
N PHE A 98 -11.71 3.49 -6.19
CA PHE A 98 -11.74 3.41 -4.74
C PHE A 98 -13.13 3.07 -4.19
N TRP A 99 -13.15 2.49 -3.00
CA TRP A 99 -14.35 2.25 -2.20
C TRP A 99 -14.25 2.88 -0.82
N GLN A 100 -15.40 3.07 -0.19
CA GLN A 100 -15.55 3.61 1.15
C GLN A 100 -16.42 2.66 1.98
N GLU A 101 -16.26 2.73 3.31
CA GLU A 101 -17.09 1.96 4.23
C GLU A 101 -18.58 2.31 4.05
N GLY A 102 -19.44 1.28 4.04
CA GLY A 102 -20.88 1.43 3.85
C GLY A 102 -21.34 1.54 2.39
N GLY A 103 -20.43 1.56 1.41
CA GLY A 103 -20.80 1.54 0.00
C GLY A 103 -21.29 0.16 -0.51
N HIS A 104 -22.16 0.18 -1.52
CA HIS A 104 -22.61 -1.03 -2.23
C HIS A 104 -21.90 -1.16 -3.57
N TYR A 105 -21.13 -2.23 -3.74
CA TYR A 105 -20.32 -2.46 -4.93
C TYR A 105 -20.55 -3.88 -5.46
N GLU A 106 -20.77 -4.02 -6.77
CA GLU A 106 -20.84 -5.35 -7.42
C GLU A 106 -19.50 -6.07 -7.38
N THR A 107 -18.42 -5.31 -7.56
CA THR A 107 -17.05 -5.77 -7.42
C THR A 107 -16.30 -4.71 -6.64
N LEU A 108 -15.58 -5.12 -5.59
CA LEU A 108 -14.86 -4.19 -4.74
C LEU A 108 -13.72 -3.51 -5.51
N PRO A 109 -13.70 -2.17 -5.59
CA PRO A 109 -12.58 -1.40 -6.12
C PRO A 109 -11.24 -1.77 -5.44
N PRO A 110 -10.10 -1.60 -6.14
CA PRO A 110 -8.82 -2.08 -5.64
C PRO A 110 -8.27 -1.29 -4.44
N VAL A 111 -8.72 -0.07 -4.22
CA VAL A 111 -8.19 0.87 -3.22
C VAL A 111 -9.31 1.29 -2.25
N TYR A 112 -9.00 1.41 -0.96
CA TYR A 112 -9.90 2.01 0.02
C TYR A 112 -9.59 3.50 0.17
N ALA A 113 -10.61 4.33 0.31
CA ALA A 113 -10.45 5.72 0.69
C ALA A 113 -11.23 6.05 1.97
N THR A 114 -10.73 7.00 2.75
CA THR A 114 -11.45 7.57 3.89
C THR A 114 -12.69 8.33 3.42
N HIS A 115 -13.54 8.79 4.35
CA HIS A 115 -14.67 9.67 4.03
C HIS A 115 -14.25 10.97 3.32
N GLU A 116 -13.02 11.43 3.52
CA GLU A 116 -12.44 12.59 2.84
C GLU A 116 -11.88 12.26 1.45
N MET A 117 -12.14 11.04 0.95
CA MET A 117 -11.64 10.53 -0.33
C MET A 117 -10.12 10.52 -0.42
N ILE A 118 -9.45 10.24 0.71
CA ILE A 118 -8.00 10.10 0.77
C ILE A 118 -7.64 8.63 0.94
N SER A 119 -6.68 8.16 0.14
CA SER A 119 -6.05 6.85 0.30
C SER A 119 -4.58 7.02 0.63
N VAL A 120 -4.10 6.23 1.59
CA VAL A 120 -2.67 6.17 1.94
C VAL A 120 -2.17 4.77 1.61
N ILE A 121 -1.20 4.67 0.71
CA ILE A 121 -0.77 3.41 0.11
C ILE A 121 0.72 3.18 0.38
N GLU A 122 1.03 1.95 0.77
CA GLU A 122 2.38 1.38 0.75
C GLU A 122 2.44 0.36 -0.39
N ILE A 123 3.38 0.54 -1.31
CA ILE A 123 3.69 -0.40 -2.37
C ILE A 123 4.75 -1.39 -1.89
N LYS A 124 4.50 -2.67 -2.18
CA LYS A 124 5.51 -3.71 -2.06
C LYS A 124 5.66 -4.48 -3.36
N GLY A 125 6.91 -4.86 -3.60
CA GLY A 125 7.26 -5.81 -4.64
C GLY A 125 6.66 -7.18 -4.37
N SER A 126 6.55 -7.99 -5.43
CA SER A 126 6.00 -9.36 -5.35
C SER A 126 6.93 -10.35 -4.62
N TYR A 127 8.17 -9.96 -4.35
CA TYR A 127 9.19 -10.79 -3.73
C TYR A 127 9.69 -10.15 -2.43
N ASP A 128 9.52 -10.83 -1.30
CA ASP A 128 9.96 -10.39 0.03
C ASP A 128 10.86 -11.47 0.68
N PRO A 129 12.16 -11.49 0.35
CA PRO A 129 13.08 -12.52 0.85
C PRO A 129 13.42 -12.37 2.35
N HIS A 130 13.14 -11.22 2.96
CA HIS A 130 13.56 -10.89 4.32
C HIS A 130 12.40 -10.62 5.29
N ASN A 131 11.17 -11.03 4.92
CA ASN A 131 9.96 -10.82 5.73
C ASN A 131 9.77 -9.35 6.15
N THR A 132 10.18 -8.42 5.28
CA THR A 132 10.05 -6.97 5.47
C THR A 132 8.59 -6.54 5.59
N ILE A 133 7.68 -7.31 4.98
CA ILE A 133 6.23 -7.10 5.07
C ILE A 133 5.72 -7.15 6.51
N GLU A 134 6.25 -8.04 7.37
CA GLU A 134 5.80 -8.13 8.75
C GLU A 134 6.12 -6.84 9.52
N GLY A 135 7.34 -6.31 9.36
CA GLY A 135 7.74 -5.04 9.96
C GLY A 135 6.90 -3.86 9.47
N THR A 136 6.64 -3.78 8.16
CA THR A 136 5.76 -2.75 7.58
C THR A 136 4.34 -2.85 8.13
N ARG A 137 3.75 -4.04 8.24
CA ARG A 137 2.40 -4.22 8.81
C ARG A 137 2.30 -3.76 10.26
N VAL A 138 3.33 -4.01 11.06
CA VAL A 138 3.37 -3.51 12.45
C VAL A 138 3.36 -1.98 12.46
N ARG A 139 4.16 -1.34 11.61
CA ARG A 139 4.17 0.14 11.49
C ARG A 139 2.83 0.70 11.06
N MET A 140 2.20 0.11 10.05
CA MET A 140 0.86 0.51 9.59
C MET A 140 -0.20 0.34 10.68
N ALA A 141 -0.17 -0.76 11.43
CA ALA A 141 -1.10 -0.99 12.53
C ALA A 141 -0.94 0.07 13.63
N VAL A 142 0.31 0.45 13.94
CA VAL A 142 0.59 1.52 14.91
C VAL A 142 0.18 2.90 14.39
N ALA A 143 0.37 3.17 13.10
CA ALA A 143 -0.11 4.40 12.46
C ALA A 143 -1.63 4.54 12.59
N TYR A 144 -2.36 3.44 12.36
CA TYR A 144 -3.81 3.42 12.51
C TYR A 144 -4.24 3.56 13.98
N ASP A 145 -3.64 2.80 14.90
CA ASP A 145 -3.96 2.83 16.33
C ASP A 145 -3.76 4.22 16.95
N ARG A 146 -2.70 4.93 16.56
CA ARG A 146 -2.33 6.23 17.14
C ARG A 146 -2.96 7.44 16.45
N HIS A 147 -3.07 7.39 15.13
CA HIS A 147 -3.46 8.56 14.33
C HIS A 147 -4.75 8.34 13.53
N GLY A 148 -5.34 7.14 13.57
CA GLY A 148 -6.48 6.78 12.73
C GLY A 148 -6.15 6.67 11.24
N ILE A 149 -4.86 6.71 10.86
CA ILE A 149 -4.42 6.68 9.47
C ILE A 149 -4.36 5.23 8.99
N LEU A 150 -5.32 4.84 8.16
CA LEU A 150 -5.31 3.52 7.54
C LEU A 150 -4.41 3.54 6.29
N VAL A 151 -3.24 2.94 6.42
CA VAL A 151 -2.36 2.69 5.28
C VAL A 151 -2.69 1.33 4.69
N GLU A 152 -2.81 1.22 3.36
CA GLU A 152 -3.02 -0.05 2.68
C GLU A 152 -1.73 -0.58 2.06
N LEU A 153 -1.41 -1.85 2.34
CA LEU A 153 -0.32 -2.54 1.67
C LEU A 153 -0.81 -3.11 0.33
N LYS A 154 -0.28 -2.59 -0.78
CA LYS A 154 -0.67 -3.01 -2.12
C LYS A 154 0.52 -3.57 -2.90
N THR A 155 0.21 -4.45 -3.84
CA THR A 155 1.10 -4.82 -4.93
C THR A 155 0.50 -4.28 -6.22
N VAL A 156 1.34 -3.90 -7.17
CA VAL A 156 0.91 -3.17 -8.37
C VAL A 156 0.10 -4.06 -9.33
N ALA A 157 0.53 -5.31 -9.52
CA ALA A 157 -0.09 -6.19 -10.51
C ALA A 157 -1.58 -6.50 -10.25
N PRO A 158 -2.04 -6.75 -9.01
CA PRO A 158 -3.49 -6.87 -8.72
C PRO A 158 -4.29 -5.60 -9.04
N ILE A 159 -3.75 -4.41 -8.75
CA ILE A 159 -4.41 -3.14 -9.07
C ILE A 159 -4.60 -3.02 -10.58
N PHE A 160 -3.53 -3.26 -11.35
CA PHE A 160 -3.58 -3.18 -12.81
C PHE A 160 -4.50 -4.22 -13.43
N LYS A 161 -4.62 -5.40 -12.82
CA LYS A 161 -5.55 -6.44 -13.26
C LYS A 161 -7.01 -6.09 -12.96
N ALA A 162 -7.26 -5.43 -11.84
CA ALA A 162 -8.60 -4.97 -11.47
C ALA A 162 -9.03 -3.71 -12.25
N THR A 163 -8.06 -2.99 -12.82
CA THR A 163 -8.28 -1.73 -13.52
C THR A 163 -7.60 -1.76 -14.89
N PHE A 164 -6.50 -1.04 -15.05
CA PHE A 164 -5.70 -0.96 -16.25
C PHE A 164 -4.21 -0.87 -15.87
N ALA A 165 -3.33 -1.21 -16.81
CA ALA A 165 -1.91 -0.98 -16.67
C ALA A 165 -1.54 0.33 -17.41
N PRO A 166 -0.74 1.22 -16.80
CA PRO A 166 -0.32 2.45 -17.46
C PRO A 166 0.55 2.14 -18.66
N LEU A 167 0.57 3.04 -19.66
CA LEU A 167 1.32 2.86 -20.89
C LEU A 167 2.79 2.55 -20.61
N GLN A 168 3.40 3.25 -19.65
CA GLN A 168 4.81 3.06 -19.27
C GLN A 168 5.10 1.64 -18.77
N PHE A 169 4.11 0.87 -18.33
CA PHE A 169 4.28 -0.54 -17.96
C PHE A 169 4.72 -1.41 -19.15
N PHE A 170 4.27 -1.05 -20.36
CA PHE A 170 4.51 -1.80 -21.60
C PHE A 170 5.78 -1.39 -22.35
N TYR A 171 6.40 -0.27 -22.00
CA TYR A 171 7.56 0.27 -22.71
C TYR A 171 8.78 0.42 -21.80
N THR A 172 9.97 0.26 -22.37
CA THR A 172 11.23 0.62 -21.72
C THR A 172 11.39 2.14 -21.69
N PRO A 173 12.31 2.69 -20.88
CA PRO A 173 12.63 4.12 -20.91
C PRO A 173 13.06 4.63 -22.29
N THR A 174 13.57 3.75 -23.15
CA THR A 174 13.95 4.03 -24.55
C THR A 174 12.79 3.95 -25.54
N GLY A 175 11.56 3.70 -25.08
CA GLY A 175 10.36 3.60 -25.91
C GLY A 175 10.17 2.26 -26.63
N LYS A 176 11.05 1.27 -26.39
CA LYS A 176 10.88 -0.08 -26.96
C LYS A 176 9.85 -0.86 -26.15
N VAL A 177 9.12 -1.77 -26.79
CA VAL A 177 8.20 -2.67 -26.08
C VAL A 177 9.00 -3.50 -25.06
N ARG A 178 8.59 -3.45 -23.80
CA ARG A 178 9.19 -4.21 -22.70
C ARG A 178 8.88 -5.69 -22.91
N LYS A 179 9.90 -6.53 -22.75
CA LYS A 179 9.72 -7.98 -22.74
C LYS A 179 9.09 -8.40 -21.42
N LEU A 180 7.77 -8.54 -21.42
CA LEU A 180 7.03 -9.09 -20.30
C LEU A 180 7.40 -10.57 -20.08
N SER A 181 7.38 -11.04 -18.83
CA SER A 181 7.52 -12.46 -18.51
C SER A 181 6.35 -13.27 -19.06
N LYS A 182 6.50 -14.60 -19.19
CA LYS A 182 5.39 -15.47 -19.66
C LYS A 182 4.12 -15.31 -18.79
N ALA A 183 4.30 -15.13 -17.47
CA ALA A 183 3.21 -14.93 -16.53
C ALA A 183 2.54 -13.55 -16.64
N GLU A 184 3.26 -12.54 -17.13
CA GLU A 184 2.70 -11.21 -17.43
C GLU A 184 2.03 -11.20 -18.79
N GLN A 185 2.58 -11.88 -19.79
CA GLN A 185 1.99 -11.98 -21.14
C GLN A 185 0.65 -12.71 -21.16
N SER A 186 0.46 -13.69 -20.27
CA SER A 186 -0.81 -14.42 -20.16
C SER A 186 -1.94 -13.58 -19.54
N LYS A 187 -1.61 -12.43 -18.94
CA LYS A 187 -2.59 -11.50 -18.39
C LYS A 187 -3.08 -10.58 -19.51
N LYS A 188 -4.40 -10.44 -19.64
CA LYS A 188 -5.02 -9.43 -20.49
C LYS A 188 -4.97 -8.10 -19.76
N TRP A 189 -3.95 -7.30 -20.07
CA TRP A 189 -3.85 -5.94 -19.56
C TRP A 189 -4.67 -5.00 -20.42
N GLU A 190 -5.37 -4.07 -19.78
CA GLU A 190 -6.14 -3.02 -20.44
C GLU A 190 -5.41 -1.70 -20.29
N THR A 191 -5.62 -0.76 -21.22
CA THR A 191 -5.23 0.64 -21.06
C THR A 191 -6.39 1.41 -20.45
N ILE A 192 -6.14 2.63 -19.98
CA ILE A 192 -7.19 3.47 -19.40
C ILE A 192 -8.35 3.72 -20.38
N GLU A 193 -8.07 3.89 -21.66
CA GLU A 193 -9.10 4.13 -22.68
C GLU A 193 -10.01 2.91 -22.87
N SER A 194 -9.39 1.72 -22.95
CA SER A 194 -10.12 0.45 -23.08
C SER A 194 -10.97 0.18 -21.83
N PHE A 195 -10.41 0.41 -20.64
CA PHE A 195 -11.12 0.23 -19.37
C PHE A 195 -12.32 1.19 -19.25
N HIS A 196 -12.12 2.48 -19.58
CA HIS A 196 -13.15 3.51 -19.52
C HIS A 196 -14.34 3.18 -20.43
N SER A 197 -14.08 2.65 -21.63
CA SER A 197 -15.13 2.29 -22.60
C SER A 197 -16.05 1.14 -22.17
N LYS A 198 -15.67 0.38 -21.13
CA LYS A 198 -16.44 -0.78 -20.61
C LYS A 198 -17.25 -0.48 -19.36
N LYS A 199 -16.89 0.59 -18.66
CA LYS A 199 -17.45 0.94 -17.35
C LYS A 199 -18.46 2.08 -17.40
N ILE A 200 -18.52 2.78 -18.55
CA ILE A 200 -19.61 3.69 -18.93
C ILE A 200 -20.53 2.94 -19.90
#